data_AF-A0A1C2AF29-F1
#
_entry.id   AF-A0A1C2AF29-F1
#
_cell.length_a   1.000
_cell.length_b   1.000
_cell.length_c   1.000
_cell.angle_alpha   90.00
_cell.angle_beta   90.00
_cell.angle_gamma   90.00
#
_symmetry.space_group_name_H-M   'P 1'
#
loop_
_entity.id
_entity.type
_entity.pdbx_description
1 polymer ?
#
loop_
_entity_poly.entity_id
_entity_poly.type
_entity_poly.pdbx_seq_one_letter_code
_entity_poly.pdbx_strand_id
1 'polypeptide(L)'
;LGSLIGGKVSRSRSTFKSFAQPQQVFALALIVLSAKLSKADGQVSREELIAVKDKLKIPEHELDQVGKIFNKAKEESTGYEPYAKQIAQIYQGNINVLEEVINILFYIAEADGNISDQEFRMIQHVSQLFGLSDAQFNGIVEGRKSSDKLNPYVVLESKPDDNLTDIRKRYLKLSKEHHPDLLLSKGVPQEVIEESKKKMRAINSAWDQIQKLKSN
;
A
#
# COMPACT_ATOMS: atom_id res chain seq x y z
N LEU A 1 -26.99 32.15 -9.87
CA LEU A 1 -25.56 31.92 -9.58
C LEU A 1 -25.43 30.73 -8.62
N GLY A 2 -25.52 29.50 -9.14
CA GLY A 2 -25.53 28.28 -8.34
C GLY A 2 -24.64 27.22 -8.97
N SER A 3 -23.39 27.18 -8.50
CA SER A 3 -22.35 26.14 -8.58
C SER A 3 -22.46 25.03 -9.65
N LEU A 4 -21.55 25.09 -10.61
CA LEU A 4 -21.18 24.03 -11.57
C LEU A 4 -20.02 23.14 -11.06
N ILE A 5 -19.77 23.08 -9.75
CA ILE A 5 -18.62 22.35 -9.18
C ILE A 5 -19.09 20.99 -8.64
N GLY A 6 -19.31 20.02 -9.52
CA GLY A 6 -19.71 18.66 -9.10
C GLY A 6 -19.40 17.52 -10.09
N GLY A 7 -19.08 17.84 -11.35
CA GLY A 7 -19.04 16.84 -12.42
C GLY A 7 -17.87 15.84 -12.40
N LYS A 8 -16.76 16.14 -11.71
CA LYS A 8 -15.53 15.32 -11.82
C LYS A 8 -15.47 14.17 -10.79
N VAL A 9 -15.96 14.38 -9.56
CA VAL A 9 -15.93 13.36 -8.50
C VAL A 9 -16.94 12.23 -8.78
N SER A 10 -18.08 12.53 -9.40
CA SER A 10 -19.09 11.50 -9.74
C SER A 10 -18.57 10.45 -10.72
N ARG A 11 -17.61 10.81 -11.59
CA ARG A 11 -17.09 9.89 -12.62
C ARG A 11 -16.17 8.82 -12.00
N SER A 12 -15.28 9.19 -11.07
CA SER A 12 -14.43 8.23 -10.33
C SER A 12 -15.26 7.27 -9.47
N ARG A 13 -16.35 7.78 -8.88
CA ARG A 13 -17.30 6.97 -8.10
C ARG A 13 -18.03 5.92 -8.95
N SER A 14 -18.30 6.23 -10.22
CA SER A 14 -18.89 5.25 -11.15
C SER A 14 -17.90 4.16 -11.58
N THR A 15 -16.60 4.48 -11.73
CA THR A 15 -15.58 3.52 -12.19
C THR A 15 -15.39 2.38 -11.20
N PHE A 16 -15.36 2.64 -9.89
CA PHE A 16 -15.26 1.56 -8.90
C PHE A 16 -16.58 0.79 -8.68
N LYS A 17 -17.74 1.39 -8.98
CA LYS A 17 -19.05 0.73 -8.83
C LYS A 17 -19.30 -0.40 -9.83
N SER A 18 -18.61 -0.43 -10.97
CA SER A 18 -18.74 -1.52 -11.94
C SER A 18 -17.99 -2.79 -11.55
N PHE A 19 -17.10 -2.71 -10.55
CA PHE A 19 -16.35 -3.86 -10.06
C PHE A 19 -17.13 -4.54 -8.94
N ALA A 20 -17.56 -5.78 -9.18
CA ALA A 20 -18.36 -6.54 -8.22
C ALA A 20 -17.50 -7.29 -7.18
N GLN A 21 -16.21 -7.52 -7.48
CA GLN A 21 -15.32 -8.34 -6.65
C GLN A 21 -14.27 -7.49 -5.92
N PRO A 22 -14.04 -7.72 -4.60
CA PRO A 22 -13.02 -7.01 -3.82
C PRO A 22 -11.63 -7.01 -4.43
N GLN A 23 -11.19 -8.13 -5.01
CA GLN A 23 -9.87 -8.24 -5.65
C GLN A 23 -9.72 -7.29 -6.83
N GLN A 24 -10.78 -7.11 -7.62
CA GLN A 24 -10.76 -6.19 -8.76
C GLN A 24 -10.71 -4.73 -8.31
N VAL A 25 -11.40 -4.40 -7.21
CA VAL A 25 -11.33 -3.06 -6.60
C VAL A 25 -9.93 -2.77 -6.07
N PHE A 26 -9.29 -3.75 -5.44
CA PHE A 26 -7.90 -3.65 -4.99
C PHE A 26 -6.93 -3.44 -6.17
N ALA A 27 -7.03 -4.27 -7.21
CA ALA A 27 -6.19 -4.14 -8.40
C ALA A 27 -6.38 -2.76 -9.06
N LEU A 28 -7.62 -2.30 -9.21
CA LEU A 28 -7.91 -0.97 -9.76
C LEU A 28 -7.32 0.15 -8.89
N ALA A 29 -7.45 0.04 -7.56
CA ALA A 29 -6.88 1.00 -6.62
C ALA A 29 -5.36 1.14 -6.84
N LEU A 30 -4.67 0.01 -6.97
CA LEU A 30 -3.24 -0.01 -7.26
C LEU A 30 -2.90 0.56 -8.62
N ILE A 31 -3.60 0.17 -9.69
CA ILE A 31 -3.37 0.69 -11.04
C ILE A 31 -3.48 2.22 -11.05
N VAL A 32 -4.53 2.77 -10.45
CA VAL A 32 -4.79 4.21 -10.44
C VAL A 32 -3.75 4.95 -9.59
N LEU A 33 -3.46 4.49 -8.37
CA LEU A 33 -2.50 5.16 -7.50
C LEU A 33 -1.07 5.06 -8.04
N SER A 34 -0.69 3.93 -8.65
CA SER A 34 0.61 3.76 -9.29
C SER A 34 0.76 4.63 -10.54
N ALA A 35 -0.31 4.80 -11.32
CA ALA A 35 -0.32 5.75 -12.45
C ALA A 35 -0.15 7.21 -11.99
N LYS A 36 -0.67 7.56 -10.82
CA LYS A 36 -0.47 8.90 -10.25
C LYS A 36 0.91 9.06 -9.64
N LEU A 37 1.46 8.01 -9.04
CA LEU A 37 2.80 7.98 -8.44
C LEU A 37 3.86 8.22 -9.52
N SER A 38 3.81 7.44 -10.60
CA SER A 38 4.70 7.59 -11.77
C SER A 38 4.53 8.90 -12.54
N LYS A 39 3.44 9.67 -12.32
CA LYS A 39 3.32 11.03 -12.85
C LYS A 39 4.10 12.05 -12.02
N ALA A 40 4.31 11.81 -10.72
CA ALA A 40 4.96 12.76 -9.82
C ALA A 40 6.36 13.17 -10.32
N ASP A 41 7.06 12.25 -10.99
CA ASP A 41 8.40 12.48 -11.54
C ASP A 41 8.42 12.77 -13.05
N GLY A 42 7.25 12.86 -13.68
CA GLY A 42 7.08 13.42 -15.03
C GLY A 42 7.29 12.46 -16.20
N GLN A 43 7.74 11.22 -15.98
CA GLN A 43 7.81 10.16 -17.00
C GLN A 43 7.39 8.81 -16.41
N VAL A 44 6.64 8.03 -17.20
CA VAL A 44 6.36 6.62 -16.85
C VAL A 44 7.35 5.81 -17.66
N SER A 45 8.19 5.06 -16.96
CA SER A 45 9.05 4.06 -17.58
C SER A 45 8.21 2.86 -18.03
N ARG A 46 8.67 2.13 -19.05
CA ARG A 46 8.03 0.89 -19.48
C ARG A 46 8.10 -0.16 -18.36
N GLU A 47 9.13 -0.06 -17.54
CA GLU A 47 9.52 -0.90 -16.43
C GLU A 47 8.51 -0.82 -15.27
N GLU A 48 8.03 0.37 -14.89
CA GLU A 48 6.98 0.52 -13.87
C GLU A 48 5.65 -0.10 -14.32
N LEU A 49 5.28 0.07 -15.59
CA LEU A 49 4.06 -0.52 -16.13
C LEU A 49 4.16 -2.05 -16.18
N ILE A 50 5.34 -2.58 -16.53
CA ILE A 50 5.63 -4.02 -16.46
C ILE A 50 5.59 -4.50 -15.00
N ALA A 51 6.14 -3.74 -14.05
CA ALA A 51 6.11 -4.10 -12.63
C ALA A 51 4.67 -4.17 -12.09
N VAL A 52 3.82 -3.19 -12.42
CA VAL A 52 2.38 -3.22 -12.07
C VAL A 52 1.70 -4.43 -12.70
N LYS A 53 1.97 -4.70 -13.98
CA LYS A 53 1.39 -5.82 -14.73
C LYS A 53 1.79 -7.17 -14.14
N ASP A 54 3.09 -7.38 -13.94
CA ASP A 54 3.67 -8.65 -13.49
C ASP A 54 3.27 -8.92 -12.03
N LYS A 55 3.22 -7.88 -11.20
CA LYS A 55 2.86 -8.01 -9.78
C LYS A 55 1.37 -8.24 -9.56
N LEU A 56 0.51 -7.68 -10.40
CA LEU A 56 -0.94 -7.94 -10.35
C LEU A 56 -1.36 -9.18 -11.15
N LYS A 57 -0.42 -9.84 -11.84
CA LYS A 57 -0.64 -10.88 -12.88
C LYS A 57 -1.90 -10.62 -13.69
N ILE A 58 -1.99 -9.42 -14.24
CA ILE A 58 -3.14 -8.97 -15.00
C ILE A 58 -3.31 -9.93 -16.19
N PRO A 59 -4.48 -10.58 -16.35
CA PRO A 59 -4.71 -11.47 -17.48
C PRO A 59 -4.47 -10.76 -18.80
N GLU A 60 -3.91 -11.46 -19.81
CA GLU A 60 -3.57 -10.83 -21.09
C GLU A 60 -4.74 -10.10 -21.74
N HIS A 61 -5.96 -10.65 -21.59
CA HIS A 61 -7.18 -10.06 -22.14
C HIS A 61 -7.64 -8.78 -21.42
N GLU A 62 -7.14 -8.49 -20.22
CA GLU A 62 -7.43 -7.26 -19.47
C GLU A 62 -6.39 -6.16 -19.69
N LEU A 63 -5.23 -6.48 -20.29
CA LEU A 63 -4.11 -5.55 -20.45
C LEU A 63 -4.49 -4.26 -21.17
N ASP A 64 -5.27 -4.35 -22.24
CA ASP A 64 -5.75 -3.19 -22.98
C ASP A 64 -6.63 -2.28 -22.12
N GLN A 65 -7.49 -2.86 -21.29
CA GLN A 65 -8.37 -2.11 -20.40
C GLN A 65 -7.57 -1.44 -19.29
N VAL A 66 -6.64 -2.16 -18.67
CA VAL A 66 -5.77 -1.62 -17.62
C VAL A 66 -4.88 -0.51 -18.18
N GLY A 67 -4.28 -0.71 -19.35
CA GLY A 67 -3.48 0.32 -20.03
C GLY A 67 -4.27 1.59 -20.28
N LYS A 68 -5.53 1.47 -20.73
CA LYS A 68 -6.43 2.63 -20.89
C LYS A 68 -6.72 3.34 -19.57
N ILE A 69 -7.00 2.59 -18.49
CA ILE A 69 -7.26 3.17 -17.16
C ILE A 69 -6.01 3.89 -16.64
N PHE A 70 -4.86 3.25 -16.76
CA PHE A 70 -3.57 3.78 -16.32
C PHE A 70 -3.22 5.07 -17.06
N ASN A 71 -3.26 5.05 -18.40
CA ASN A 71 -2.96 6.22 -19.23
C ASN A 71 -3.93 7.37 -18.94
N LYS A 72 -5.23 7.07 -18.82
CA LYS A 72 -6.23 8.07 -18.46
C LYS A 72 -5.95 8.67 -17.07
N ALA A 73 -5.65 7.85 -16.08
CA ALA A 73 -5.29 8.32 -14.75
C ALA A 73 -4.05 9.22 -14.80
N LYS A 74 -3.05 8.89 -15.63
CA LYS A 74 -1.87 9.74 -15.84
C LYS A 74 -2.23 11.08 -16.50
N GLU A 75 -3.05 11.09 -17.53
CA GLU A 75 -3.38 12.32 -18.29
C GLU A 75 -4.29 13.27 -17.50
N GLU A 76 -5.12 12.74 -16.61
CA GLU A 76 -6.02 13.56 -15.80
C GLU A 76 -5.26 14.56 -14.91
N SER A 77 -5.72 15.81 -14.93
CA SER A 77 -5.21 16.89 -14.05
C SER A 77 -5.67 16.75 -12.60
N THR A 78 -6.68 15.92 -12.35
CA THR A 78 -7.08 15.52 -11.00
C THR A 78 -5.89 14.89 -10.28
N GLY A 79 -5.60 15.28 -9.04
CA GLY A 79 -4.56 14.64 -8.23
C GLY A 79 -4.92 13.19 -7.82
N TYR A 80 -4.10 12.59 -6.97
CA TYR A 80 -4.34 11.24 -6.44
C TYR A 80 -5.35 11.22 -5.29
N GLU A 81 -5.57 12.36 -4.63
CA GLU A 81 -6.32 12.48 -3.38
C GLU A 81 -7.78 12.03 -3.50
N PRO A 82 -8.54 12.35 -4.57
CA PRO A 82 -9.92 11.87 -4.70
C PRO A 82 -9.99 10.34 -4.81
N TYR A 83 -9.01 9.73 -5.47
CA TYR A 83 -8.93 8.27 -5.58
C TYR A 83 -8.55 7.65 -4.25
N ALA A 84 -7.53 8.17 -3.56
CA ALA A 84 -7.12 7.70 -2.25
C ALA A 84 -8.28 7.76 -1.24
N LYS A 85 -9.02 8.88 -1.18
CA LYS A 85 -10.20 9.02 -0.32
C LYS A 85 -11.31 8.03 -0.66
N GLN A 86 -11.52 7.77 -1.95
CA GLN A 86 -12.52 6.80 -2.39
C GLN A 86 -12.12 5.37 -2.03
N ILE A 87 -10.84 5.01 -2.18
CA ILE A 87 -10.29 3.70 -1.79
C ILE A 87 -10.41 3.52 -0.27
N ALA A 88 -10.08 4.55 0.52
CA ALA A 88 -10.25 4.55 1.97
C ALA A 88 -11.71 4.30 2.39
N GLN A 89 -12.66 4.90 1.68
CA GLN A 89 -14.09 4.68 1.92
C GLN A 89 -14.53 3.25 1.60
N ILE A 90 -14.03 2.67 0.50
CA ILE A 90 -14.38 1.30 0.11
C ILE A 90 -13.86 0.29 1.13
N TYR A 91 -12.62 0.49 1.61
CA TYR A 91 -11.99 -0.37 2.61
C TYR A 91 -12.15 0.14 4.04
N GLN A 92 -13.19 0.91 4.32
CA GLN A 92 -13.45 1.42 5.67
C GLN A 92 -13.54 0.26 6.66
N GLY A 93 -12.77 0.33 7.76
CA GLY A 93 -12.67 -0.74 8.75
C GLY A 93 -11.72 -1.89 8.38
N ASN A 94 -11.12 -1.87 7.20
CA ASN A 94 -10.11 -2.84 6.73
C ASN A 94 -8.75 -2.18 6.54
N ILE A 95 -8.24 -1.56 7.61
CA ILE A 95 -6.97 -0.81 7.57
C ILE A 95 -5.79 -1.64 7.09
N ASN A 96 -5.78 -2.94 7.40
CA ASN A 96 -4.71 -3.86 6.97
C ASN A 96 -4.67 -4.08 5.46
N VAL A 97 -5.80 -3.93 4.74
CA VAL A 97 -5.82 -3.93 3.27
C VAL A 97 -5.24 -2.62 2.73
N LEU A 98 -5.55 -1.49 3.38
CA LEU A 98 -5.00 -0.18 3.01
C LEU A 98 -3.49 -0.10 3.26
N GLU A 99 -3.00 -0.69 4.35
CA GLU A 99 -1.56 -0.88 4.60
C GLU A 99 -0.89 -1.69 3.49
N GLU A 100 -1.57 -2.73 2.98
CA GLU A 100 -1.02 -3.52 1.88
C GLU A 100 -0.97 -2.73 0.57
N VAL A 101 -1.92 -1.84 0.31
CA VAL A 101 -1.82 -0.90 -0.82
C VAL A 101 -0.57 -0.03 -0.67
N ILE A 102 -0.27 0.49 0.52
CA ILE A 102 0.95 1.28 0.78
C ILE A 102 2.21 0.44 0.58
N ASN A 103 2.23 -0.82 1.07
CA ASN A 103 3.36 -1.74 0.84
C ASN A 103 3.65 -1.90 -0.64
N ILE A 104 2.62 -2.09 -1.47
CA ILE A 104 2.78 -2.33 -2.90
C ILE A 104 3.17 -1.04 -3.64
N LEU A 105 2.66 0.13 -3.23
CA LEU A 105 3.10 1.41 -3.80
C LEU A 105 4.59 1.65 -3.60
N PHE A 106 5.12 1.36 -2.40
CA PHE A 106 6.57 1.41 -2.19
C PHE A 106 7.32 0.38 -3.04
N TYR A 107 6.80 -0.84 -3.18
CA TYR A 107 7.44 -1.87 -4.02
C TYR A 107 7.55 -1.41 -5.48
N ILE A 108 6.52 -0.71 -5.99
CA ILE A 108 6.51 -0.17 -7.35
C ILE A 108 7.50 1.00 -7.47
N ALA A 109 7.51 1.93 -6.51
CA ALA A 109 8.46 3.05 -6.49
C ALA A 109 9.92 2.61 -6.32
N GLU A 110 10.18 1.43 -5.77
CA GLU A 110 11.53 0.86 -5.66
C GLU A 110 11.99 0.15 -6.95
N ALA A 111 11.12 -0.02 -7.95
CA ALA A 111 11.38 -0.86 -9.11
C ALA A 111 12.53 -0.37 -9.99
N ASP A 112 12.78 0.95 -10.03
CA ASP A 112 13.89 1.58 -10.74
C ASP A 112 15.16 1.77 -9.88
N GLY A 113 15.09 1.34 -8.61
CA GLY A 113 16.21 1.29 -7.68
C GLY A 113 16.29 2.43 -6.67
N ASN A 114 15.52 3.53 -6.81
CA ASN A 114 15.47 4.60 -5.81
C ASN A 114 14.11 5.30 -5.78
N ILE A 115 13.50 5.39 -4.60
CA ILE A 115 12.29 6.19 -4.40
C ILE A 115 12.66 7.67 -4.39
N SER A 116 11.98 8.48 -5.21
CA SER A 116 12.16 9.93 -5.19
C SER A 116 11.53 10.58 -3.96
N ASP A 117 12.03 11.76 -3.60
CA ASP A 117 11.44 12.60 -2.56
C ASP A 117 9.95 12.91 -2.81
N GLN A 118 9.53 13.01 -4.07
CA GLN A 118 8.16 13.29 -4.45
C GLN A 118 7.26 12.07 -4.26
N GLU A 119 7.73 10.91 -4.69
CA GLU A 119 7.04 9.63 -4.50
C GLU A 119 6.87 9.31 -3.03
N PHE A 120 7.94 9.45 -2.23
CA PHE A 120 7.87 9.21 -0.79
C PHE A 120 6.82 10.10 -0.13
N ARG A 121 6.82 11.41 -0.44
CA ARG A 121 5.81 12.36 0.07
C ARG A 121 4.40 12.00 -0.38
N MET A 122 4.23 11.57 -1.63
CA MET A 122 2.93 11.13 -2.14
C MET A 122 2.44 9.88 -1.40
N ILE A 123 3.27 8.85 -1.25
CA ILE A 123 2.91 7.60 -0.55
C ILE A 123 2.55 7.90 0.92
N GLN A 124 3.32 8.80 1.57
CA GLN A 124 3.00 9.25 2.93
C GLN A 124 1.67 10.01 2.99
N HIS A 125 1.35 10.87 2.03
CA HIS A 125 0.05 11.55 2.03
C HIS A 125 -1.11 10.57 1.75
N VAL A 126 -0.91 9.58 0.87
CA VAL A 126 -1.89 8.52 0.63
C VAL A 126 -2.14 7.71 1.91
N SER A 127 -1.11 7.38 2.69
CA SER A 127 -1.26 6.65 3.96
C SER A 127 -2.10 7.44 4.97
N GLN A 128 -1.91 8.75 5.05
CA GLN A 128 -2.72 9.65 5.88
C GLN A 128 -4.18 9.69 5.41
N LEU A 129 -4.43 9.74 4.10
CA LEU A 129 -5.78 9.71 3.54
C LEU A 129 -6.49 8.38 3.78
N PHE A 130 -5.73 7.29 3.90
CA PHE A 130 -6.23 5.97 4.31
C PHE A 130 -6.49 5.87 5.82
N GLY A 131 -6.03 6.84 6.61
CA GLY A 131 -6.19 6.86 8.06
C GLY A 131 -5.15 6.03 8.81
N LEU A 132 -4.00 5.73 8.19
CA LEU A 132 -2.88 5.10 8.88
C LEU A 132 -2.27 6.10 9.87
N SER A 133 -1.86 5.60 11.04
CA SER A 133 -1.03 6.35 11.97
C SER A 133 0.42 6.46 11.49
N ASP A 134 1.14 7.44 11.99
CA ASP A 134 2.58 7.59 11.73
C ASP A 134 3.36 6.34 12.17
N ALA A 135 2.94 5.67 13.24
CA ALA A 135 3.56 4.43 13.70
C ALA A 135 3.43 3.31 12.66
N GLN A 136 2.23 3.12 12.08
CA GLN A 136 2.00 2.13 11.03
C GLN A 136 2.83 2.46 9.77
N PHE A 137 2.81 3.72 9.32
CA PHE A 137 3.60 4.13 8.16
C PHE A 137 5.10 3.94 8.38
N ASN A 138 5.64 4.38 9.53
CA ASN A 138 7.04 4.19 9.87
C ASN A 138 7.40 2.71 10.02
N GLY A 139 6.49 1.88 10.56
CA GLY A 139 6.68 0.43 10.63
C GLY A 139 6.69 -0.24 9.25
N ILE A 140 5.98 0.31 8.26
CA ILE A 140 6.11 -0.11 6.85
C ILE A 140 7.49 0.27 6.32
N VAL A 141 7.88 1.54 6.41
CA VAL A 141 9.17 2.04 5.92
C VAL A 141 10.34 1.28 6.56
N GLU A 142 10.32 1.08 7.87
CA GLU A 142 11.37 0.39 8.60
C GLU A 142 11.46 -1.09 8.24
N GLY A 143 10.30 -1.75 8.03
CA GLY A 143 10.22 -3.16 7.67
C GLY A 143 10.80 -3.50 6.29
N ARG A 144 11.12 -2.48 5.48
CA ARG A 144 11.76 -2.63 4.16
C ARG A 144 13.28 -2.74 4.24
N LYS A 145 13.88 -2.34 5.35
CA LYS A 145 15.32 -2.50 5.58
C LYS A 145 15.66 -3.99 5.75
N SER A 146 16.91 -4.33 5.49
CA SER A 146 17.41 -5.67 5.77
C SER A 146 17.29 -5.98 7.27
N SER A 147 17.12 -7.25 7.62
CA SER A 147 16.86 -7.68 9.00
C SER A 147 17.96 -7.28 9.98
N ASP A 148 19.20 -7.15 9.53
CA ASP A 148 20.35 -6.67 10.33
C ASP A 148 20.34 -5.15 10.58
N LYS A 149 19.57 -4.38 9.81
CA LYS A 149 19.55 -2.90 9.86
C LYS A 149 18.24 -2.29 10.33
N LEU A 150 17.16 -3.07 10.38
CA LEU A 150 15.87 -2.58 10.85
C LEU A 150 15.91 -2.26 12.35
N ASN A 151 15.17 -1.23 12.75
CA ASN A 151 14.87 -0.97 14.15
C ASN A 151 13.65 -1.83 14.55
N PRO A 152 13.84 -2.84 15.42
CA PRO A 152 12.78 -3.78 15.73
C PRO A 152 11.62 -3.13 16.52
N TYR A 153 11.90 -2.07 17.27
CA TYR A 153 10.87 -1.36 18.04
C TYR A 153 9.91 -0.63 17.10
N VAL A 154 10.43 0.03 16.06
CA VAL A 154 9.62 0.73 15.06
C VAL A 154 8.78 -0.26 14.23
N VAL A 155 9.36 -1.40 13.84
CA VAL A 155 8.63 -2.46 13.11
C VAL A 155 7.46 -3.02 13.92
N LEU A 156 7.62 -3.18 15.25
CA LEU A 156 6.56 -3.62 16.15
C LEU A 156 5.71 -2.47 16.72
N GLU A 157 5.85 -1.25 16.19
CA GLU A 157 5.15 -0.04 16.63
C GLU A 157 5.30 0.24 18.13
N SER A 158 6.40 -0.20 18.72
CA SER A 158 6.70 -0.20 20.16
C SER A 158 7.86 0.73 20.49
N LYS A 159 8.16 0.86 21.79
CA LYS A 159 9.30 1.64 22.28
C LYS A 159 10.32 0.77 23.04
N PRO A 160 11.60 1.18 23.10
CA PRO A 160 12.62 0.45 23.85
C PRO A 160 12.32 0.24 25.34
N ASP A 161 11.64 1.21 25.96
CA ASP A 161 11.22 1.22 27.36
C ASP A 161 9.93 0.42 27.63
N ASP A 162 9.20 0.00 26.58
CA ASP A 162 8.04 -0.88 26.74
C ASP A 162 8.48 -2.22 27.39
N ASN A 163 7.61 -2.78 28.25
CA ASN A 163 7.86 -4.10 28.81
C ASN A 163 7.66 -5.20 27.76
N LEU A 164 8.35 -6.33 27.93
CA LEU A 164 8.34 -7.42 26.96
C LEU A 164 6.95 -8.00 26.70
N THR A 165 6.07 -7.99 27.72
CA THR A 165 4.69 -8.49 27.60
C THR A 165 3.85 -7.63 26.66
N ASP A 166 3.98 -6.31 26.72
CA ASP A 166 3.24 -5.38 25.85
C ASP A 166 3.80 -5.40 24.42
N ILE A 167 5.12 -5.52 24.26
CA ILE A 167 5.72 -5.74 22.94
C ILE A 167 5.22 -7.06 22.33
N ARG A 168 5.12 -8.13 23.12
CA ARG A 168 4.58 -9.42 22.65
C ARG A 168 3.14 -9.30 22.19
N LYS A 169 2.30 -8.53 22.89
CA LYS A 169 0.91 -8.28 22.46
C LYS A 169 0.87 -7.57 21.10
N ARG A 170 1.74 -6.57 20.88
CA ARG A 170 1.87 -5.87 19.59
C ARG A 170 2.31 -6.82 18.49
N TYR A 171 3.35 -7.63 18.74
CA TYR A 171 3.80 -8.69 17.82
C TYR A 171 2.63 -9.59 17.40
N LEU A 172 1.89 -10.17 18.35
CA LEU A 172 0.77 -11.07 18.04
C LEU A 172 -0.35 -10.37 17.25
N LYS A 173 -0.64 -9.11 17.60
CA LYS A 173 -1.63 -8.30 16.88
C LYS A 173 -1.20 -8.09 15.43
N LEU A 174 0.01 -7.59 15.21
CA LEU A 174 0.56 -7.33 13.87
C LEU A 174 0.68 -8.62 13.04
N SER A 175 1.15 -9.72 13.63
CA SER A 175 1.21 -11.02 12.95
C SER A 175 -0.18 -11.51 12.52
N LYS A 176 -1.23 -11.23 13.29
CA LYS A 176 -2.60 -11.56 12.89
C LYS A 176 -3.09 -10.64 11.77
N GLU A 177 -2.90 -9.34 11.92
CA GLU A 177 -3.41 -8.31 10.99
C GLU A 177 -2.76 -8.38 9.60
N HIS A 178 -1.49 -8.78 9.55
CA HIS A 178 -0.70 -8.91 8.32
C HIS A 178 -0.58 -10.36 7.83
N HIS A 179 -1.33 -11.30 8.41
CA HIS A 179 -1.27 -12.68 7.96
C HIS A 179 -1.73 -12.80 6.49
N PRO A 180 -0.97 -13.49 5.62
CA PRO A 180 -1.36 -13.71 4.22
C PRO A 180 -2.81 -14.18 4.06
N ASP A 181 -3.22 -15.19 4.84
CA ASP A 181 -4.58 -15.74 4.77
C ASP A 181 -5.66 -14.71 5.14
N LEU A 182 -5.39 -13.84 6.13
CA LEU A 182 -6.33 -12.78 6.49
C LEU A 182 -6.47 -11.78 5.34
N LEU A 183 -5.36 -11.39 4.72
CA LEU A 183 -5.36 -10.45 3.60
C LEU A 183 -6.09 -11.03 2.38
N LEU A 184 -5.82 -12.29 2.04
CA LEU A 184 -6.55 -13.04 1.00
C LEU A 184 -8.06 -13.03 1.25
N SER A 185 -8.48 -13.34 2.49
CA SER A 185 -9.90 -13.36 2.86
C SER A 185 -10.58 -11.99 2.74
N LYS A 186 -9.80 -10.90 2.80
CA LYS A 186 -10.27 -9.51 2.68
C LYS A 186 -10.19 -8.96 1.26
N GLY A 187 -9.85 -9.79 0.28
CA GLY A 187 -9.83 -9.37 -1.12
C GLY A 187 -8.49 -8.87 -1.61
N VAL A 188 -7.40 -9.06 -0.86
CA VAL A 188 -6.05 -8.86 -1.40
C VAL A 188 -5.75 -9.99 -2.40
N PRO A 189 -5.34 -9.70 -3.64
CA PRO A 189 -5.00 -10.71 -4.64
C PRO A 189 -3.83 -11.60 -4.20
N GLN A 190 -3.85 -12.87 -4.61
CA GLN A 190 -2.78 -13.84 -4.28
C GLN A 190 -1.41 -13.41 -4.83
N GLU A 191 -1.43 -12.66 -5.91
CA GLU A 191 -0.28 -12.18 -6.65
C GLU A 191 0.56 -11.17 -5.87
N VAL A 192 -0.09 -10.42 -4.98
CA VAL A 192 0.57 -9.38 -4.18
C VAL A 192 0.97 -9.85 -2.77
N ILE A 193 0.51 -11.03 -2.36
CA ILE A 193 0.78 -11.64 -1.05
C ILE A 193 2.28 -11.80 -0.74
N GLU A 194 3.14 -11.86 -1.76
CA GLU A 194 4.59 -11.91 -1.54
C GLU A 194 5.13 -10.69 -0.77
N GLU A 195 4.54 -9.50 -0.94
CA GLU A 195 4.91 -8.33 -0.12
C GLU A 195 4.40 -8.48 1.32
N SER A 196 3.20 -9.02 1.51
CA SER A 196 2.68 -9.34 2.84
C SER A 196 3.57 -10.35 3.57
N LYS A 197 4.11 -11.34 2.86
CA LYS A 197 5.08 -12.30 3.42
C LYS A 197 6.39 -11.62 3.83
N LYS A 198 6.88 -10.63 3.08
CA LYS A 198 8.05 -9.83 3.48
C LYS A 198 7.76 -9.06 4.76
N LYS A 199 6.60 -8.39 4.86
CA LYS A 199 6.17 -7.69 6.07
C LYS A 199 6.11 -8.64 7.27
N MET A 200 5.55 -9.85 7.10
CA MET A 200 5.52 -10.87 8.14
C MET A 200 6.93 -11.27 8.61
N ARG A 201 7.87 -11.46 7.68
CA ARG A 201 9.26 -11.77 8.02
C ARG A 201 9.91 -10.63 8.81
N ALA A 202 9.65 -9.37 8.47
CA ALA A 202 10.13 -8.22 9.22
C ALA A 202 9.57 -8.21 10.65
N ILE A 203 8.25 -8.45 10.82
CA ILE A 203 7.60 -8.56 12.13
C ILE A 203 8.23 -9.66 12.98
N ASN A 204 8.41 -10.86 12.42
CA ASN A 204 9.02 -11.98 13.14
C ASN A 204 10.48 -11.68 13.51
N SER A 205 11.26 -11.13 12.57
CA SER A 205 12.65 -10.76 12.83
C SER A 205 12.78 -9.70 13.92
N ALA A 206 11.89 -8.70 13.92
CA ALA A 206 11.87 -7.67 14.94
C ALA A 206 11.58 -8.24 16.34
N TRP A 207 10.63 -9.16 16.44
CA TRP A 207 10.34 -9.87 17.68
C TRP A 207 11.56 -10.67 18.17
N ASP A 208 12.19 -11.47 17.29
CA ASP A 208 13.37 -12.27 17.64
C ASP A 208 14.54 -11.39 18.14
N GLN A 209 14.73 -10.22 17.54
CA GLN A 209 15.75 -9.26 17.97
C GLN A 209 15.46 -8.70 19.36
N ILE A 210 14.22 -8.27 19.62
CA ILE A 210 13.85 -7.73 20.93
C ILE A 210 13.96 -8.79 22.02
N GLN A 211 13.59 -10.04 21.73
CA GLN A 211 13.77 -11.14 22.68
C GLN A 211 15.24 -11.30 23.09
N LYS A 212 16.17 -11.25 22.13
CA LYS A 212 17.61 -11.32 22.42
C LYS A 212 18.10 -10.11 23.22
N LEU A 213 17.66 -8.90 22.84
CA LEU A 213 18.07 -7.66 23.51
C LEU A 213 17.59 -7.56 24.97
N LYS A 214 16.41 -8.11 25.30
CA LYS A 214 15.83 -8.07 26.66
C LYS A 214 16.11 -9.31 27.49
N SER A 215 16.73 -10.34 26.91
CA SER A 215 17.19 -11.53 27.65
C SER A 215 18.65 -11.43 28.11
N ASN A 216 19.40 -10.45 27.57
CA ASN A 216 20.74 -10.05 28.01
C ASN A 216 20.65 -8.89 29.00
#